data_AF-A0A7S0MSG5-F1
#
_entry.id   AF-A0A7S0MSG5-F1
#
_cell.length_a   1.000
_cell.length_b   1.000
_cell.length_c   1.000
_cell.angle_alpha   90.00
_cell.angle_beta   90.00
_cell.angle_gamma   90.00
#
_symmetry.space_group_name_H-M   'P 1'
#
loop_
_entity.id
_entity.type
_entity.pdbx_description
1 polymer ?
#
loop_
_entity_poly.entity_id
_entity_poly.type
_entity_poly.pdbx_seq_one_letter_code
_entity_poly.pdbx_strand_id
1 'polypeptide(L)'
;IKVAGTAESSSSRVTKDSARARPEFGMAFDKLVVAVGAQNNTFGIPGVEQHAHFLKEITDARRIRCAISDAFESASNPGQTPEERTRLLNFVVVGGGPTGVETAAELADLLHE
;
A
#
# COMPACT_ATOMS: atom_id res chain seq x y z
N ILE A 1 5.86 -1.59 -21.14
CA ILE A 1 4.60 -1.49 -21.94
C ILE A 1 4.43 -2.81 -22.65
N LYS A 2 3.36 -3.57 -22.38
CA LYS A 2 3.04 -4.79 -23.12
C LYS A 2 1.95 -4.44 -24.14
N VAL A 3 2.29 -4.48 -25.43
CA VAL A 3 1.29 -4.37 -26.49
C VAL A 3 0.62 -5.73 -26.61
N ALA A 4 -0.65 -5.83 -26.23
CA ALA A 4 -1.42 -7.05 -26.42
C ALA A 4 -1.91 -7.09 -27.87
N GLY A 5 -1.53 -8.14 -28.61
CA GLY A 5 -2.11 -8.45 -29.92
C GLY A 5 -3.59 -8.84 -29.80
N THR A 6 -4.31 -8.75 -30.92
CA THR A 6 -5.75 -8.99 -31.08
C THR A 6 -6.24 -10.19 -30.28
N ALA A 7 -7.12 -9.94 -29.30
CA ALA A 7 -7.77 -10.97 -28.50
C ALA A 7 -9.08 -11.41 -29.17
N GLU A 8 -9.08 -12.59 -29.80
CA GLU A 8 -10.33 -13.26 -30.18
C GLU A 8 -10.91 -13.99 -28.97
N SER A 9 -12.18 -13.73 -28.67
CA SER A 9 -12.89 -14.23 -27.49
C SER A 9 -13.51 -15.61 -27.75
N SER A 10 -12.79 -16.67 -27.38
CA SER A 10 -13.32 -18.04 -27.31
C SER A 10 -13.96 -18.31 -25.94
N SER A 11 -15.27 -18.14 -25.84
CA SER A 11 -16.06 -18.37 -24.61
C SER A 11 -16.20 -19.87 -24.30
N SER A 12 -15.52 -20.38 -23.27
CA SER A 12 -15.82 -21.67 -22.63
C SER A 12 -16.52 -21.45 -21.28
N ARG A 13 -17.61 -22.21 -21.05
CA ARG A 13 -18.53 -22.04 -19.90
C ARG A 13 -17.84 -22.35 -18.57
N VAL A 14 -17.90 -21.40 -17.64
CA VAL A 14 -17.68 -21.62 -16.20
C VAL A 14 -19.01 -21.43 -15.48
N THR A 15 -19.46 -22.47 -14.77
CA THR A 15 -20.67 -22.46 -13.95
C THR A 15 -20.42 -21.61 -12.69
N LYS A 16 -21.01 -20.40 -12.62
CA LYS A 16 -20.96 -19.52 -11.44
C LYS A 16 -22.16 -19.76 -10.54
N ASP A 17 -21.88 -20.09 -9.28
CA ASP A 17 -22.84 -20.09 -8.18
C ASP A 17 -23.39 -18.67 -7.97
N SER A 18 -24.72 -18.56 -7.82
CA SER A 18 -25.49 -17.35 -8.10
C SER A 18 -25.91 -16.62 -6.82
N ALA A 19 -25.08 -15.69 -6.37
CA ALA A 19 -25.54 -14.56 -5.57
C ALA A 19 -24.65 -13.33 -5.84
N ARG A 20 -25.10 -12.48 -6.76
CA ARG A 20 -24.55 -11.15 -7.11
C ARG A 20 -23.38 -11.12 -8.12
N ALA A 21 -23.56 -11.74 -9.28
CA ALA A 21 -22.69 -11.49 -10.43
C ALA A 21 -22.90 -10.05 -10.94
N ARG A 22 -21.85 -9.21 -10.85
CA ARG A 22 -21.81 -7.94 -11.59
C ARG A 22 -21.91 -8.24 -13.09
N PRO A 23 -22.68 -7.48 -13.90
CA PRO A 23 -22.74 -7.71 -15.33
C PRO A 23 -21.34 -7.61 -15.93
N GLU A 24 -20.94 -8.65 -16.66
CA GLU A 24 -19.68 -8.65 -17.40
C GLU A 24 -19.82 -7.65 -18.55
N PHE A 25 -18.92 -6.66 -18.60
CA PHE A 25 -18.94 -5.60 -19.62
C PHE A 25 -17.82 -5.84 -20.62
N GLY A 26 -18.19 -6.24 -21.84
CA GLY A 26 -17.27 -6.41 -22.96
C GLY A 26 -17.07 -5.11 -23.74
N MET A 27 -15.81 -4.75 -24.01
CA MET A 27 -15.44 -3.63 -24.87
C MET A 27 -14.42 -4.10 -25.90
N ALA A 28 -14.69 -3.86 -27.18
CA ALA A 28 -13.75 -4.15 -28.26
C ALA A 28 -12.74 -3.00 -28.41
N PHE A 29 -11.51 -3.33 -28.77
CA PHE A 29 -10.44 -2.37 -29.00
C PHE A 29 -9.67 -2.76 -30.27
N ASP A 30 -9.32 -1.79 -31.11
CA ASP A 30 -8.42 -2.01 -32.24
C ASP A 30 -6.97 -2.23 -31.78
N LYS A 31 -6.60 -1.54 -30.68
CA LYS A 31 -5.31 -1.64 -30.01
C LYS A 31 -5.51 -1.47 -28.51
N LEU A 32 -4.90 -2.34 -27.71
CA LEU A 32 -4.97 -2.30 -26.25
C LEU A 32 -3.58 -2.09 -25.64
N VAL A 33 -3.45 -1.06 -24.82
CA VAL A 33 -2.26 -0.82 -23.99
C VAL A 33 -2.65 -0.99 -22.53
N VAL A 34 -2.02 -1.96 -21.86
CA VAL A 34 -2.27 -2.24 -20.43
C VAL A 34 -1.20 -1.55 -19.59
N ALA A 35 -1.63 -0.61 -18.75
CA ALA A 35 -0.77 0.19 -17.88
C ALA A 35 -1.31 0.27 -16.44
N VAL A 36 -1.91 -0.82 -15.94
CA VAL A 36 -2.55 -0.89 -14.61
C VAL A 36 -1.56 -0.88 -13.43
N GLY A 37 -0.26 -0.82 -13.69
CA GLY A 37 0.77 -0.82 -12.66
C GLY A 37 0.96 -2.18 -11.98
N ALA A 38 1.41 -2.13 -10.73
CA ALA A 38 1.67 -3.29 -9.87
C ALA A 38 1.24 -2.96 -8.43
N GLN A 39 0.92 -4.00 -7.66
CA GLN A 39 0.51 -3.90 -6.25
C GLN A 39 1.71 -4.13 -5.32
N ASN A 40 1.56 -3.76 -4.05
CA ASN A 40 2.52 -4.09 -3.00
C ASN A 40 2.65 -5.62 -2.85
N ASN A 41 3.85 -6.10 -2.57
CA ASN A 41 4.10 -7.51 -2.31
C ASN A 41 4.54 -7.70 -0.86
N THR A 42 3.78 -8.47 -0.10
CA THR A 42 4.08 -8.80 1.30
C THR A 42 4.97 -10.03 1.44
N PHE A 43 5.25 -10.71 0.32
CA PHE A 43 6.01 -11.97 0.27
C PHE A 43 5.43 -13.08 1.16
N GLY A 44 4.14 -12.99 1.52
CA GLY A 44 3.48 -13.93 2.42
C GLY A 44 3.91 -13.82 3.88
N ILE A 45 4.59 -12.73 4.27
CA ILE A 45 5.00 -12.50 5.66
C ILE A 45 3.75 -12.19 6.51
N PRO A 46 3.43 -13.01 7.53
CA PRO A 46 2.27 -12.80 8.37
C PRO A 46 2.36 -11.46 9.12
N GLY A 47 1.23 -10.75 9.24
CA GLY A 47 1.16 -9.50 10.00
C GLY A 47 1.42 -8.24 9.18
N VAL A 48 2.06 -8.32 8.01
CA VAL A 48 2.40 -7.13 7.20
C VAL A 48 1.15 -6.38 6.76
N GLU A 49 0.13 -7.07 6.24
CA GLU A 49 -1.10 -6.43 5.78
C GLU A 49 -1.92 -5.81 6.93
N GLN A 50 -1.78 -6.35 8.14
CA GLN A 50 -2.55 -5.93 9.31
C GLN A 50 -1.88 -4.78 10.07
N HIS A 51 -0.54 -4.73 10.08
CA HIS A 51 0.22 -3.86 10.96
C HIS A 51 1.14 -2.87 10.26
N ALA A 52 1.51 -3.10 8.99
CA ALA A 52 2.38 -2.19 8.27
C ALA A 52 1.59 -1.17 7.45
N HIS A 53 2.21 0.00 7.24
CA HIS A 53 1.74 0.96 6.26
C HIS A 53 2.53 0.79 4.96
N PHE A 54 1.81 0.66 3.84
CA PHE A 54 2.42 0.75 2.52
C PHE A 54 2.65 2.21 2.12
N LEU A 55 3.44 2.44 1.08
CA LEU A 55 3.61 3.76 0.46
C LEU A 55 3.52 3.59 -1.06
N LYS A 56 2.30 3.44 -1.57
CA LYS A 56 2.04 3.26 -3.01
C LYS A 56 1.16 4.37 -3.58
N GLU A 57 0.12 4.71 -2.84
CA GLU A 57 -0.88 5.70 -3.23
C GLU A 57 -0.88 6.89 -2.26
N ILE A 58 -1.49 8.00 -2.68
CA ILE A 58 -1.60 9.23 -1.87
C ILE A 58 -2.33 8.95 -0.54
N THR A 59 -3.32 8.06 -0.55
CA THR A 59 -4.04 7.65 0.65
C THR A 59 -3.13 7.01 1.68
N ASP A 60 -2.09 6.30 1.23
CA ASP A 60 -1.15 5.63 2.12
C ASP A 60 -0.24 6.66 2.80
N ALA A 61 0.30 7.61 2.02
CA ALA A 61 1.10 8.71 2.56
C ALA A 61 0.33 9.51 3.62
N ARG A 62 -0.97 9.76 3.41
CA ARG A 62 -1.83 10.42 4.39
C ARG A 62 -1.96 9.60 5.68
N ARG A 63 -2.12 8.28 5.57
CA ARG A 63 -2.22 7.37 6.73
C ARG A 63 -0.92 7.35 7.52
N ILE A 64 0.23 7.27 6.84
CA ILE A 64 1.55 7.32 7.47
C ILE A 64 1.73 8.62 8.25
N ARG A 65 1.43 9.77 7.64
CA ARG A 65 1.52 11.06 8.34
C ARG A 65 0.63 11.10 9.58
N CYS A 66 -0.62 10.66 9.48
CA CYS A 66 -1.52 10.58 10.63
C CYS A 66 -0.96 9.66 11.73
N ALA A 67 -0.48 8.47 11.38
CA ALA A 67 0.11 7.54 12.36
C ALA A 67 1.34 8.13 13.07
N ILE A 68 2.19 8.87 12.35
CA ILE A 68 3.35 9.58 12.93
C ILE A 68 2.87 10.68 13.89
N SER A 69 1.91 11.51 13.49
CA SER A 69 1.33 12.54 14.36
C SER A 69 0.68 11.94 15.62
N ASP A 70 -0.14 10.90 15.45
CA ASP A 70 -0.79 10.20 16.55
C ASP A 70 0.23 9.60 17.53
N ALA A 71 1.36 9.09 17.02
CA ALA A 71 2.45 8.59 17.83
C ALA A 71 3.11 9.69 18.68
N PHE A 72 3.40 10.86 18.09
CA PHE A 72 3.94 12.00 18.83
C PHE A 72 2.98 12.54 19.89
N GLU A 73 1.70 12.68 19.55
CA GLU A 73 0.66 13.13 20.48
C GLU A 73 0.54 12.14 21.66
N SER A 74 0.46 10.85 21.36
CA SER A 74 0.37 9.79 22.37
C SER A 74 1.62 9.70 23.25
N ALA A 75 2.81 9.88 22.68
CA ALA A 75 4.07 9.87 23.40
C ALA A 75 4.29 11.13 24.27
N SER A 76 3.56 12.21 23.99
CA SER A 76 3.64 13.47 24.73
C SER A 76 2.69 13.52 25.93
N ASN A 77 1.82 12.51 26.10
CA ASN A 77 0.88 12.46 27.22
C ASN A 77 1.62 12.39 28.58
N PRO A 78 1.30 13.25 29.56
CA PRO A 78 2.03 13.32 30.84
C PRO A 78 2.05 12.02 31.67
N GLY A 79 1.09 11.12 31.45
CA GLY A 79 1.01 9.82 32.14
C GLY A 79 1.77 8.68 31.46
N GLN A 80 2.49 8.94 30.36
CA GLN A 80 3.11 7.89 29.57
C GLN A 80 4.42 7.38 30.18
N THR A 81 4.61 6.06 30.21
CA THR A 81 5.85 5.47 30.74
C THR A 81 7.02 5.67 29.77
N PRO A 82 8.28 5.73 30.25
CA PRO A 82 9.45 5.85 29.39
C PRO A 82 9.56 4.73 28.33
N GLU A 83 9.18 3.51 28.71
CA GLU A 83 9.19 2.34 27.82
C GLU A 83 8.19 2.52 26.68
N GLU A 84 6.99 2.99 27.00
CA GLU A 84 5.93 3.18 26.02
C GLU A 84 6.23 4.37 25.10
N ARG A 85 6.84 5.44 25.61
CA ARG A 85 7.34 6.55 24.76
C ARG A 85 8.39 6.05 23.76
N THR A 86 9.31 5.21 24.21
CA THR A 86 10.33 4.60 23.34
C THR A 86 9.68 3.73 22.27
N ARG A 87 8.66 2.96 22.63
CA ARG A 87 7.90 2.11 21.69
C ARG A 87 7.14 2.94 20.66
N LEU A 88 6.44 3.98 21.09
CA LEU A 88 5.63 4.85 20.22
C LEU A 88 6.48 5.64 19.22
N LEU A 89 7.66 6.08 19.63
CA LEU A 89 8.58 6.85 18.80
C LEU A 89 9.59 5.98 18.03
N ASN A 90 9.34 4.66 17.97
CA ASN A 90 10.14 3.74 17.17
C ASN A 90 9.49 3.54 15.79
N PHE A 91 10.15 4.06 14.76
CA PHE A 91 9.71 3.92 13.37
C PHE A 91 10.63 2.96 12.62
N VAL A 92 10.03 2.03 11.87
CA VAL A 92 10.77 1.03 11.08
C VAL A 92 10.37 1.16 9.61
N VAL A 93 11.35 1.41 8.76
CA VAL A 93 11.18 1.43 7.30
C VAL A 93 11.73 0.14 6.72
N VAL A 94 10.88 -0.63 6.03
CA VAL A 94 11.26 -1.93 5.44
C VAL A 94 11.54 -1.76 3.95
N GLY A 95 12.80 -1.97 3.57
CA GLY A 95 13.28 -1.96 2.18
C GLY A 95 14.28 -0.83 1.92
N GLY A 96 15.48 -1.19 1.44
CA GLY A 96 16.56 -0.25 1.12
C GLY A 96 16.55 0.25 -0.33
N GLY A 97 15.43 0.14 -1.03
CA GLY A 97 15.28 0.73 -2.36
C GLY A 97 15.07 2.25 -2.29
N PRO A 98 15.03 2.96 -3.43
CA PRO A 98 14.91 4.43 -3.46
C PRO A 98 13.76 4.95 -2.59
N THR A 99 12.56 4.40 -2.74
CA THR A 99 11.39 4.80 -1.94
C THR A 99 11.60 4.65 -0.44
N GLY A 100 12.24 3.57 0.00
CA GLY A 100 12.47 3.34 1.44
C GLY A 100 13.56 4.27 2.00
N VAL A 101 14.62 4.50 1.24
CA VAL A 101 15.69 5.43 1.61
C VAL A 101 15.15 6.86 1.71
N GLU A 102 14.40 7.32 0.70
CA GLU A 102 13.77 8.66 0.72
C GLU A 102 12.79 8.79 1.88
N THR A 103 11.95 7.78 2.14
CA THR A 103 11.02 7.82 3.28
C THR A 103 11.75 7.94 4.62
N ALA A 104 12.84 7.22 4.80
CA ALA A 104 13.64 7.28 6.02
C ALA A 104 14.35 8.64 6.16
N ALA A 105 14.83 9.22 5.06
CA ALA A 105 15.46 10.53 5.05
C ALA A 105 14.46 11.64 5.43
N GLU A 106 13.30 11.68 4.78
CA GLU A 106 12.24 12.67 5.08
C GLU A 106 11.72 12.53 6.52
N LEU A 107 11.64 11.31 7.05
CA LEU A 107 11.30 11.09 8.45
C LEU A 107 12.40 11.61 9.40
N ALA A 108 13.68 11.44 9.04
CA ALA A 108 14.79 11.97 9.81
C ALA A 108 14.80 13.51 9.79
N ASP A 109 14.55 14.12 8.63
CA ASP A 109 14.43 15.57 8.49
C ASP A 109 13.29 16.11 9.37
N LEU A 110 12.12 15.46 9.35
CA LEU A 110 10.99 15.80 10.24
C LEU A 110 11.35 15.75 11.74
N LEU A 111 12.26 14.88 12.15
CA LEU A 111 12.69 14.72 13.55
C LEU A 111 13.76 15.73 13.97
N HIS A 112 14.45 16.34 13.01
CA HIS A 112 15.59 17.22 13.23
C HIS A 112 15.26 18.70 12.99
N GLU A 113 14.14 19.00 12.33
CA GLU A 113 13.53 20.33 12.25
C GLU A 113 12.75 20.71 13.52
#